data_AF-A0AB37ZWW2-F1
#
_entry.id   AF-A0AB37ZWW2-F1
#
_cell.length_a   1.000
_cell.length_b   1.000
_cell.length_c   1.000
_cell.angle_alpha   90.00
_cell.angle_beta   90.00
_cell.angle_gamma   90.00
#
_symmetry.space_group_name_H-M   'P 1'
#
loop_
_entity.id
_entity.type
_entity.pdbx_description
1 polymer ?
#
loop_
_entity_poly.entity_id
_entity_poly.type
_entity_poly.pdbx_seq_one_letter_code
_entity_poly.pdbx_strand_id
1 'polypeptide(L)'
;MLNRISSSSPTSYVSSGSSSAGINPSINVRPPRGGPVDTLVGAASDNNLVYIGDEHGKLFIPKLITESAAKLKNAGVDHLAVEFVKHSDGAAFREALSDGKSAVKHFLEASWGRHGDAWLDKVSEALCSAHRAGIYVSGIDRKMAIDQPKTPMQKILYMKKRLALNVAWDAAATREASAVCANKSIVWGGAGHFSNSKTDGPKDMRPGLVISFDLTGRGSSRINDADEHSHIVIAGEDN
;
A
#
# COMPACT_ATOMS: atom_id res chain seq x y z
N MET A 1 12.69 -67.93 2.72
CA MET A 1 12.88 -66.58 2.14
C MET A 1 11.53 -65.89 2.07
N LEU A 2 11.50 -64.62 2.50
CA LEU A 2 10.48 -63.57 2.29
C LEU A 2 9.17 -63.64 3.10
N ASN A 3 9.19 -62.96 4.25
CA ASN A 3 8.01 -62.37 4.90
C ASN A 3 7.40 -61.27 4.00
N ARG A 4 6.09 -61.33 3.74
CA ARG A 4 5.31 -60.23 3.16
C ARG A 4 4.77 -59.35 4.29
N ILE A 5 5.16 -58.08 4.29
CA ILE A 5 4.52 -56.99 5.02
C ILE A 5 3.78 -56.16 3.98
N SER A 6 2.48 -55.93 4.16
CA SER A 6 1.68 -54.93 3.42
C SER A 6 0.50 -54.54 4.32
N SER A 7 0.66 -53.50 5.14
CA SER A 7 0.23 -52.11 4.87
C SER A 7 -1.28 -51.91 5.02
N SER A 8 -1.75 -51.89 6.27
CA SER A 8 -3.04 -51.29 6.64
C SER A 8 -2.82 -49.82 6.99
N SER A 9 -3.05 -48.92 6.05
CA SER A 9 -3.13 -47.48 6.32
C SER A 9 -4.55 -47.13 6.77
N PRO A 10 -4.76 -46.54 7.96
CA PRO A 10 -6.03 -45.92 8.28
C PRO A 10 -6.16 -44.63 7.47
N THR A 11 -7.19 -44.55 6.63
CA THR A 11 -7.66 -43.29 6.04
C THR A 11 -8.28 -42.44 7.13
N SER A 12 -7.46 -41.65 7.83
CA SER A 12 -7.95 -40.49 8.55
C SER A 12 -8.39 -39.46 7.52
N TYR A 13 -9.71 -39.35 7.33
CA TYR A 13 -10.32 -38.15 6.76
C TYR A 13 -9.95 -36.98 7.68
N VAL A 14 -8.87 -36.29 7.35
CA VAL A 14 -8.63 -34.95 7.86
C VAL A 14 -9.70 -34.09 7.20
N SER A 15 -10.76 -33.79 7.96
CA SER A 15 -11.66 -32.68 7.70
C SER A 15 -10.78 -31.46 7.45
N SER A 16 -10.67 -31.04 6.19
CA SER A 16 -10.08 -29.77 5.81
C SER A 16 -10.98 -28.68 6.36
N GLY A 17 -10.74 -28.32 7.62
CA GLY A 17 -11.31 -27.14 8.23
C GLY A 17 -11.07 -25.98 7.30
N SER A 18 -12.16 -25.38 6.85
CA SER A 18 -12.16 -24.10 6.16
C SER A 18 -11.52 -23.08 7.10
N SER A 19 -10.19 -22.93 7.02
CA SER A 19 -9.52 -21.79 7.60
C SER A 19 -9.89 -20.61 6.70
N SER A 20 -10.94 -19.89 7.06
CA SER A 20 -11.01 -18.48 6.74
C SER A 20 -9.71 -17.88 7.27
N ALA A 21 -8.72 -17.71 6.40
CA ALA A 21 -7.53 -16.92 6.68
C ALA A 21 -8.03 -15.51 6.98
N GLY A 22 -8.38 -15.28 8.24
CA GLY A 22 -8.94 -14.04 8.72
C GLY A 22 -7.88 -12.96 8.67
N ILE A 23 -8.34 -11.72 8.56
CA ILE A 23 -7.54 -10.52 8.78
C ILE A 23 -6.70 -10.72 10.05
N ASN A 24 -5.41 -10.36 10.00
CA ASN A 24 -4.53 -10.45 11.16
C ASN A 24 -5.23 -9.79 12.38
N PRO A 25 -5.41 -10.49 13.51
CA PRO A 25 -6.17 -9.99 14.65
C PRO A 25 -5.59 -8.71 15.27
N SER A 26 -4.35 -8.33 14.92
CA SER A 26 -3.75 -7.04 15.32
C SER A 26 -4.23 -5.85 14.49
N ILE A 27 -4.94 -6.07 13.38
CA ILE A 27 -5.46 -5.00 12.52
C ILE A 27 -6.82 -4.53 13.06
N ASN A 28 -6.90 -3.26 13.43
CA ASN A 28 -8.13 -2.64 13.89
C ASN A 28 -8.91 -2.09 12.70
N VAL A 29 -9.95 -2.82 12.29
CA VAL A 29 -10.92 -2.35 11.28
C VAL A 29 -12.13 -1.76 11.99
N ARG A 30 -12.34 -0.45 11.85
CA ARG A 30 -13.51 0.24 12.38
C ARG A 30 -14.32 0.86 11.25
N PRO A 31 -15.66 0.99 11.42
CA PRO A 31 -16.48 1.72 10.48
C PRO A 31 -15.94 3.14 10.25
N PRO A 32 -15.80 3.59 9.00
CA PRO A 32 -15.44 4.97 8.69
C PRO A 32 -16.35 5.98 9.38
N ARG A 33 -15.75 7.09 9.84
CA ARG A 33 -16.46 8.20 10.49
C ARG A 33 -16.09 9.50 9.79
N GLY A 34 -17.07 10.37 9.59
CA GLY A 34 -16.87 11.66 8.94
C GLY A 34 -16.53 11.54 7.45
N GLY A 35 -15.80 12.54 6.94
CA GLY A 35 -15.37 12.59 5.54
C GLY A 35 -14.13 11.74 5.24
N PRO A 36 -13.63 11.77 3.99
CA PRO A 36 -12.43 11.04 3.57
C PRO A 36 -11.19 11.29 4.46
N VAL A 37 -10.95 12.56 4.82
CA VAL A 37 -9.83 12.94 5.71
C VAL A 37 -9.96 12.27 7.08
N ASP A 38 -11.14 12.36 7.71
CA ASP A 38 -11.34 11.79 9.04
C ASP A 38 -11.32 10.25 9.01
N THR A 39 -11.73 9.65 7.89
CA THR A 39 -11.60 8.21 7.66
C THR A 39 -10.14 7.78 7.61
N LEU A 40 -9.31 8.46 6.82
CA LEU A 40 -7.88 8.16 6.70
C LEU A 40 -7.14 8.38 8.03
N VAL A 41 -7.44 9.48 8.72
CA VAL A 41 -6.83 9.80 10.02
C VAL A 41 -7.27 8.83 11.11
N GLY A 42 -8.54 8.42 11.14
CA GLY A 42 -9.04 7.42 12.08
C GLY A 42 -8.38 6.06 11.87
N ALA A 43 -8.24 5.63 10.62
CA ALA A 43 -7.53 4.41 10.26
C ALA A 43 -6.07 4.42 10.75
N ALA A 44 -5.34 5.53 10.55
CA ALA A 44 -3.98 5.70 11.02
C ALA A 44 -3.86 5.84 12.55
N SER A 45 -4.87 6.41 13.21
CA SER A 45 -4.92 6.50 14.68
C SER A 45 -5.03 5.11 15.30
N ASP A 46 -5.87 4.25 14.72
CA ASP A 46 -6.19 2.92 15.26
C ASP A 46 -5.16 1.84 14.89
N ASN A 47 -4.29 2.09 13.91
CA ASN A 47 -3.32 1.11 13.41
C ASN A 47 -1.90 1.69 13.38
N ASN A 48 -0.89 0.87 13.62
CA ASN A 48 0.52 1.32 13.54
C ASN A 48 1.08 1.26 12.11
N LEU A 49 0.40 0.54 11.22
CA LEU A 49 0.77 0.42 9.82
C LEU A 49 -0.49 0.45 8.96
N VAL A 50 -0.52 1.37 8.00
CA VAL A 50 -1.60 1.53 7.03
C VAL A 50 -1.02 1.54 5.62
N TYR A 51 -1.66 0.85 4.70
CA TYR A 51 -1.34 0.84 3.29
C TYR A 51 -2.42 1.59 2.50
N ILE A 52 -2.02 2.46 1.59
CA ILE A 52 -2.90 3.25 0.72
C ILE A 52 -2.74 2.77 -0.72
N GLY A 53 -3.77 2.13 -1.26
CA GLY A 53 -3.82 1.68 -2.65
C GLY A 53 -4.18 2.77 -3.64
N ASP A 54 -3.15 3.31 -4.29
CA ASP A 54 -3.25 4.38 -5.26
C ASP A 54 -3.75 3.89 -6.63
N GLU A 55 -4.74 4.59 -7.18
CA GLU A 55 -5.05 4.51 -8.61
C GLU A 55 -4.28 5.60 -9.35
N HIS A 56 -3.08 5.26 -9.87
CA HIS A 56 -2.20 6.24 -10.50
C HIS A 56 -2.91 7.02 -11.62
N GLY A 57 -2.69 8.34 -11.63
CA GLY A 57 -3.36 9.27 -12.55
C GLY A 57 -4.63 9.90 -11.96
N LYS A 58 -5.18 9.37 -10.86
CA LYS A 58 -6.35 9.96 -10.19
C LYS A 58 -5.93 11.00 -9.16
N LEU A 59 -6.52 12.20 -9.26
CA LEU A 59 -6.09 13.35 -8.45
C LEU A 59 -6.59 13.30 -7.00
N PHE A 60 -7.68 12.57 -6.73
CA PHE A 60 -8.32 12.54 -5.43
C PHE A 60 -7.38 12.06 -4.31
N ILE A 61 -6.63 10.99 -4.55
CA ILE A 61 -5.79 10.33 -3.54
C ILE A 61 -4.64 11.24 -3.08
N PRO A 62 -3.81 11.83 -3.96
CA PRO A 62 -2.79 12.78 -3.53
C PRO A 62 -3.39 14.06 -2.91
N LYS A 63 -4.57 14.53 -3.35
CA LYS A 63 -5.28 15.64 -2.68
C LYS A 63 -5.65 15.28 -1.25
N LEU A 64 -6.23 14.10 -1.04
CA LEU A 64 -6.59 13.61 0.29
C LEU A 64 -5.39 13.54 1.23
N ILE A 65 -4.25 13.04 0.74
CA ILE A 65 -3.01 12.96 1.54
C ILE A 65 -2.52 14.37 1.90
N THR A 66 -2.57 15.30 0.94
CA THR A 66 -2.23 16.71 1.17
C THR A 66 -3.09 17.32 2.29
N GLU A 67 -4.41 17.17 2.20
CA GLU A 67 -5.38 17.69 3.17
C GLU A 67 -5.27 17.02 4.55
N SER A 68 -4.81 15.77 4.59
CA SER A 68 -4.72 14.97 5.82
C SER A 68 -3.39 15.14 6.56
N ALA A 69 -2.34 15.66 5.92
CA ALA A 69 -0.96 15.61 6.41
C ALA A 69 -0.79 16.05 7.88
N ALA A 70 -1.29 17.24 8.24
CA ALA A 70 -1.17 17.75 9.61
C ALA A 70 -1.97 16.91 10.62
N LYS A 71 -3.17 16.46 10.26
CA LYS A 71 -3.99 15.59 11.12
C LYS A 71 -3.35 14.20 11.30
N LEU A 72 -2.72 13.67 10.25
CA LEU A 72 -1.98 12.40 10.32
C LEU A 72 -0.79 12.51 11.27
N LYS A 73 -0.02 13.61 11.21
CA LYS A 73 1.05 13.83 12.19
C LYS A 73 0.50 13.88 13.62
N ASN A 74 -0.59 14.61 13.84
CA ASN A 74 -1.22 14.70 15.16
C ASN A 74 -1.77 13.35 15.66
N ALA A 75 -2.11 12.44 14.75
CA ALA A 75 -2.48 11.06 15.06
C ALA A 75 -1.27 10.12 15.32
N GLY A 76 -0.04 10.65 15.31
CA GLY A 76 1.19 9.91 15.58
C GLY A 76 1.81 9.25 14.35
N VAL A 77 1.41 9.62 13.13
CA VAL A 77 2.09 9.18 11.91
C VAL A 77 3.42 9.89 11.80
N ASP A 78 4.50 9.13 11.89
CA ASP A 78 5.87 9.65 11.85
C ASP A 78 6.56 9.34 10.53
N HIS A 79 6.01 8.41 9.73
CA HIS A 79 6.63 7.94 8.51
C HIS A 79 5.63 7.71 7.38
N LEU A 80 5.98 8.17 6.18
CA LEU A 80 5.29 7.93 4.91
C LEU A 80 6.29 7.32 3.92
N ALA A 81 6.17 6.01 3.69
CA ALA A 81 6.93 5.28 2.68
C ALA A 81 6.18 5.29 1.34
N VAL A 82 6.86 5.60 0.24
CA VAL A 82 6.24 5.74 -1.08
C VAL A 82 6.90 4.91 -2.17
N GLU A 83 6.07 4.32 -3.04
CA GLU A 83 6.50 3.61 -4.24
C GLU A 83 7.18 4.53 -5.27
N PHE A 84 6.84 5.82 -5.29
CA PHE A 84 7.27 6.70 -6.38
C PHE A 84 8.79 6.94 -6.43
N VAL A 85 9.49 6.56 -5.36
CA VAL A 85 10.92 6.80 -5.18
C VAL A 85 11.60 5.48 -4.87
N LYS A 86 12.69 5.19 -5.57
CA LYS A 86 13.49 4.03 -5.24
C LYS A 86 14.22 4.26 -3.93
N HIS A 87 14.34 3.22 -3.12
CA HIS A 87 15.12 3.27 -1.89
C HIS A 87 16.57 3.73 -2.10
N SER A 88 17.17 3.36 -3.24
CA SER A 88 18.53 3.80 -3.63
C SER A 88 18.64 5.31 -3.85
N ASP A 89 17.54 5.96 -4.20
CA ASP A 89 17.51 7.35 -4.62
C ASP A 89 17.14 8.28 -3.44
N GLY A 90 17.06 7.72 -2.22
CA GLY A 90 16.54 8.41 -1.03
C GLY A 90 17.32 9.67 -0.61
N ALA A 91 18.63 9.74 -0.86
CA ALA A 91 19.41 10.94 -0.56
C ALA A 91 19.03 12.12 -1.48
N ALA A 92 19.03 11.88 -2.79
CA ALA A 92 18.61 12.87 -3.78
C ALA A 92 17.14 13.27 -3.62
N PHE A 93 16.28 12.32 -3.24
CA PHE A 93 14.88 12.62 -2.95
C PHE A 93 14.70 13.54 -1.71
N ARG A 94 15.49 13.35 -0.65
CA ARG A 94 15.45 14.23 0.53
C ARG A 94 15.93 15.65 0.23
N GLU A 95 16.91 15.78 -0.66
CA GLU A 95 17.34 17.09 -1.19
C GLU A 95 16.18 17.75 -1.94
N ALA A 96 15.55 17.05 -2.89
CA ALA A 96 14.38 17.55 -3.60
C ALA A 96 13.21 17.93 -2.68
N LEU A 97 12.95 17.15 -1.62
CA LEU A 97 11.93 17.48 -0.61
C LEU A 97 12.23 18.80 0.13
N SER A 98 13.51 19.06 0.40
CA SER A 98 13.96 20.28 1.09
C SER A 98 13.82 21.51 0.20
N ASP A 99 14.06 21.34 -1.11
CA ASP A 99 13.91 22.38 -2.13
C ASP A 99 12.44 22.66 -2.52
N GLY A 100 11.55 21.73 -2.19
CA GLY A 100 10.10 21.91 -2.29
C GLY A 100 9.46 21.34 -3.56
N LYS A 101 8.18 21.71 -3.78
CA LYS A 101 7.28 21.00 -4.71
C LYS A 101 7.84 20.86 -6.12
N SER A 102 8.41 21.92 -6.68
CA SER A 102 8.93 21.91 -8.06
C SER A 102 10.10 20.95 -8.23
N ALA A 103 11.01 20.88 -7.24
CA ALA A 103 12.13 19.94 -7.25
C ALA A 103 11.66 18.49 -7.13
N VAL A 104 10.70 18.22 -6.23
CA VAL A 104 10.08 16.88 -6.12
C VAL A 104 9.38 16.48 -7.42
N LYS A 105 8.63 17.40 -8.05
CA LYS A 105 7.96 17.13 -9.33
C LYS A 105 8.96 16.76 -10.41
N HIS A 106 10.03 17.56 -10.55
CA HIS A 106 11.08 17.30 -11.52
C HIS A 106 11.80 15.96 -11.26
N PHE A 107 12.08 15.65 -9.99
CA PHE A 107 12.68 14.38 -9.59
C PHE A 107 11.84 13.18 -10.04
N LEU A 108 10.51 13.26 -9.93
CA LEU A 108 9.60 12.16 -10.27
C LEU A 108 9.27 12.07 -11.77
N GLU A 109 9.38 13.17 -12.51
CA GLU A 109 8.92 13.32 -13.90
C GLU A 109 9.43 12.23 -14.84
N ALA A 110 10.72 11.91 -14.79
CA ALA A 110 11.33 10.93 -15.67
C ALA A 110 10.76 9.50 -15.51
N SER A 111 10.30 9.15 -14.31
CA SER A 111 9.79 7.80 -14.01
C SER A 111 8.26 7.73 -14.02
N TRP A 112 7.58 8.84 -13.71
CA TRP A 112 6.16 8.87 -13.42
C TRP A 112 5.34 9.84 -14.29
N GLY A 113 5.98 10.63 -15.15
CA GLY A 113 5.31 11.64 -16.00
C GLY A 113 4.23 11.06 -16.93
N ARG A 114 4.32 9.78 -17.29
CA ARG A 114 3.30 9.08 -18.09
C ARG A 114 1.90 9.05 -17.44
N HIS A 115 1.80 9.29 -16.14
CA HIS A 115 0.54 9.32 -15.39
C HIS A 115 -0.13 10.71 -15.39
N GLY A 116 0.47 11.71 -16.06
CA GLY A 116 -0.10 13.03 -16.28
C GLY A 116 0.48 14.10 -15.35
N ASP A 117 0.69 15.31 -15.90
CA ASP A 117 1.32 16.43 -15.19
C ASP A 117 0.54 16.88 -13.95
N ALA A 118 -0.80 16.93 -14.06
CA ALA A 118 -1.67 17.30 -12.95
C ALA A 118 -1.60 16.31 -11.79
N TRP A 119 -1.49 15.01 -12.08
CA TRP A 119 -1.33 13.98 -11.05
C TRP A 119 0.04 14.11 -10.39
N LEU A 120 1.11 14.30 -11.18
CA LEU A 120 2.46 14.48 -10.67
C LEU A 120 2.60 15.72 -9.77
N ASP A 121 1.94 16.82 -10.15
CA ASP A 121 1.86 18.05 -9.34
C ASP A 121 1.22 17.76 -7.98
N LYS A 122 0.12 17.01 -7.95
CA LYS A 122 -0.58 16.65 -6.71
C LYS A 122 0.20 15.65 -5.86
N VAL A 123 0.87 14.67 -6.46
CA VAL A 123 1.76 13.77 -5.72
C VAL A 123 2.88 14.58 -5.05
N SER A 124 3.49 15.50 -5.79
CA SER A 124 4.58 16.33 -5.26
C SER A 124 4.09 17.26 -4.13
N GLU A 125 2.89 17.82 -4.27
CA GLU A 125 2.22 18.60 -3.21
C GLU A 125 1.97 17.76 -1.95
N ALA A 126 1.50 16.51 -2.11
CA ALA A 126 1.25 15.59 -1.00
C ALA A 126 2.54 15.25 -0.23
N LEU A 127 3.61 14.91 -0.95
CA LEU A 127 4.90 14.57 -0.35
C LEU A 127 5.50 15.76 0.41
N CYS A 128 5.50 16.96 -0.19
CA CYS A 128 5.97 18.16 0.50
C CYS A 128 5.09 18.54 1.70
N SER A 129 3.77 18.31 1.64
CA SER A 129 2.86 18.62 2.74
C SER A 129 3.05 17.66 3.92
N ALA A 130 3.25 16.36 3.67
CA ALA A 130 3.65 15.40 4.69
C ALA A 130 5.00 15.78 5.33
N HIS A 131 6.00 16.13 4.50
CA HIS A 131 7.30 16.57 4.98
C HIS A 131 7.20 17.82 5.88
N ARG A 132 6.49 18.86 5.44
CA ARG A 132 6.26 20.09 6.23
C ARG A 132 5.47 19.84 7.51
N ALA A 133 4.59 18.84 7.52
CA ALA A 133 3.89 18.41 8.74
C ALA A 133 4.81 17.66 9.72
N GLY A 134 6.07 17.40 9.38
CA GLY A 134 7.01 16.67 10.24
C GLY A 134 6.89 15.15 10.14
N ILE A 135 6.32 14.65 9.05
CA ILE A 135 6.32 13.22 8.71
C ILE A 135 7.58 12.93 7.90
N TYR A 136 8.35 11.91 8.30
CA TYR A 136 9.49 11.44 7.52
C TYR A 136 9.00 10.77 6.23
N VAL A 137 9.44 11.25 5.06
CA VAL A 137 9.01 10.71 3.76
C VAL A 137 10.18 9.95 3.12
N SER A 138 9.95 8.69 2.77
CA SER A 138 10.99 7.80 2.23
C SER A 138 10.55 7.06 0.97
N GLY A 139 11.51 6.75 0.10
CA GLY A 139 11.30 5.87 -1.05
C GLY A 139 11.52 4.41 -0.69
N ILE A 140 10.63 3.53 -1.13
CA ILE A 140 10.70 2.08 -0.86
C ILE A 140 10.80 1.21 -2.11
N ASP A 141 10.67 1.82 -3.30
CA ASP A 141 10.67 1.04 -4.53
C ASP A 141 12.07 0.50 -4.88
N ARG A 142 12.10 -0.51 -5.75
CA ARG A 142 13.34 -1.12 -6.24
C ARG A 142 13.36 -1.11 -7.75
N LYS A 143 14.55 -0.93 -8.31
CA LYS A 143 14.79 -1.10 -9.75
C LYS A 143 14.52 -2.56 -10.14
N MET A 144 13.34 -2.83 -10.67
CA MET A 144 13.04 -4.09 -11.35
C MET A 144 12.72 -3.80 -12.80
N ALA A 145 13.53 -4.33 -13.72
CA ALA A 145 13.14 -4.41 -15.12
C ALA A 145 12.05 -5.47 -15.24
N ILE A 146 10.79 -5.02 -15.32
CA ILE A 146 9.66 -5.90 -15.54
C ILE A 146 8.85 -5.37 -16.71
N ASP A 147 8.97 -6.05 -17.86
CA ASP A 147 8.11 -5.78 -19.00
C ASP A 147 6.65 -6.07 -18.66
N GLN A 148 5.74 -5.30 -19.26
CA GLN A 148 4.31 -5.53 -19.11
C GLN A 148 3.95 -6.93 -19.64
N PRO A 149 3.29 -7.78 -18.83
CA PRO A 149 3.04 -9.17 -19.22
C PRO A 149 1.98 -9.26 -20.33
N LYS A 150 2.29 -9.94 -21.43
CA LYS A 150 1.39 -10.13 -22.59
C LYS A 150 0.71 -11.50 -22.59
N THR A 151 1.31 -12.51 -21.97
CA THR A 151 0.78 -13.89 -21.91
C THR A 151 0.35 -14.26 -20.49
N PRO A 152 -0.54 -15.27 -20.32
CA PRO A 152 -0.90 -15.78 -19.00
C PRO A 152 0.31 -16.20 -18.14
N MET A 153 1.29 -16.88 -18.73
CA MET A 153 2.51 -17.27 -18.01
C MET A 153 3.35 -16.06 -17.59
N GLN A 154 3.46 -15.04 -18.45
CA GLN A 154 4.10 -13.79 -18.08
C GLN A 154 3.35 -13.07 -16.96
N LYS A 155 2.01 -13.12 -16.94
CA LYS A 155 1.20 -12.56 -15.83
C LYS A 155 1.51 -13.29 -14.51
N ILE A 156 1.61 -14.62 -14.53
CA ILE A 156 1.99 -15.40 -13.33
C ILE A 156 3.40 -15.02 -12.84
N LEU A 157 4.38 -14.96 -13.74
CA LEU A 157 5.76 -14.56 -13.40
C LEU A 157 5.83 -13.11 -12.91
N TYR A 158 5.04 -12.23 -13.53
CA TYR A 158 4.87 -10.84 -13.12
C TYR A 158 4.32 -10.76 -11.69
N MET A 159 3.28 -11.52 -11.37
CA MET A 159 2.71 -11.60 -10.02
C MET A 159 3.72 -12.12 -8.98
N LYS A 160 4.52 -13.15 -9.32
CA LYS A 160 5.60 -13.63 -8.44
C LYS A 160 6.66 -12.55 -8.19
N LYS A 161 7.06 -11.81 -9.24
CA LYS A 161 7.99 -10.69 -9.11
C LYS A 161 7.42 -9.57 -8.23
N ARG A 162 6.14 -9.27 -8.36
CA ARG A 162 5.47 -8.29 -7.49
C ARG A 162 5.38 -8.74 -6.04
N LEU A 163 5.13 -10.02 -5.77
CA LEU A 163 5.14 -10.52 -4.39
C LEU A 163 6.52 -10.36 -3.76
N ALA A 164 7.59 -10.64 -4.51
CA ALA A 164 8.95 -10.37 -4.06
C ALA A 164 9.21 -8.87 -3.86
N LEU A 165 8.61 -8.00 -4.68
CA LEU A 165 8.66 -6.55 -4.52
C LEU A 165 7.94 -6.07 -3.26
N ASN A 166 6.80 -6.66 -2.90
CA ASN A 166 6.07 -6.33 -1.67
C ASN A 166 6.91 -6.65 -0.42
N VAL A 167 7.57 -7.82 -0.38
CA VAL A 167 8.51 -8.17 0.71
C VAL A 167 9.67 -7.18 0.78
N ALA A 168 10.16 -6.76 -0.38
CA ALA A 168 11.22 -5.76 -0.49
C ALA A 168 10.80 -4.37 0.03
N TRP A 169 9.57 -3.96 -0.27
CA TRP A 169 8.95 -2.74 0.23
C TRP A 169 8.76 -2.79 1.75
N ASP A 170 8.21 -3.87 2.29
CA ASP A 170 8.02 -4.04 3.73
C ASP A 170 9.37 -3.95 4.48
N ALA A 171 10.42 -4.58 3.94
CA ALA A 171 11.76 -4.50 4.51
C ALA A 171 12.34 -3.07 4.44
N ALA A 172 12.16 -2.37 3.31
CA ALA A 172 12.62 -0.99 3.16
C ALA A 172 11.85 -0.04 4.10
N ALA A 173 10.52 -0.15 4.14
CA ALA A 173 9.67 0.62 5.03
C ALA A 173 10.03 0.40 6.50
N THR A 174 10.26 -0.85 6.91
CA THR A 174 10.68 -1.19 8.28
C THR A 174 12.04 -0.58 8.61
N ARG A 175 12.99 -0.64 7.69
CA ARG A 175 14.33 -0.05 7.86
C ARG A 175 14.24 1.46 8.06
N GLU A 176 13.52 2.15 7.17
CA GLU A 176 13.34 3.61 7.21
C GLU A 176 12.57 4.05 8.46
N ALA A 177 11.49 3.35 8.81
CA ALA A 177 10.73 3.60 10.04
C ALA A 177 11.60 3.45 11.29
N SER A 178 12.43 2.40 11.35
CA SER A 178 13.33 2.16 12.48
C SER A 178 14.41 3.23 12.60
N ALA A 179 14.93 3.73 11.47
CA ALA A 179 15.97 4.75 11.45
C ALA A 179 15.52 6.09 12.06
N VAL A 180 14.21 6.35 12.08
CA VAL A 180 13.61 7.57 12.66
C VAL A 180 12.75 7.29 13.89
N CYS A 181 12.80 6.06 14.43
CA CYS A 181 11.97 5.61 15.55
C CYS A 181 10.48 5.92 15.35
N ALA A 182 9.96 5.71 14.13
CA ALA A 182 8.58 6.05 13.80
C ALA A 182 7.58 5.23 14.63
N ASN A 183 6.61 5.90 15.27
CA ASN A 183 5.55 5.21 16.01
C ASN A 183 4.56 4.52 15.07
N LYS A 184 4.19 5.23 14.00
CA LYS A 184 3.25 4.73 12.99
C LYS A 184 3.74 5.06 11.59
N SER A 185 3.51 4.13 10.68
CA SER A 185 3.91 4.25 9.28
C SER A 185 2.70 4.15 8.34
N ILE A 186 2.75 4.94 7.28
CA ILE A 186 1.88 4.77 6.10
C ILE A 186 2.76 4.31 4.94
N VAL A 187 2.26 3.34 4.17
CA VAL A 187 2.86 2.89 2.91
C VAL A 187 1.90 3.27 1.77
N TRP A 188 2.36 4.06 0.81
CA TRP A 188 1.57 4.52 -0.32
C TRP A 188 2.16 3.99 -1.64
N GLY A 189 1.36 3.20 -2.36
CA GLY A 189 1.74 2.61 -3.64
C GLY A 189 0.50 2.17 -4.42
N GLY A 190 0.69 1.72 -5.65
CA GLY A 190 -0.38 1.36 -6.56
C GLY A 190 -1.30 0.29 -5.97
N ALA A 191 -2.61 0.47 -6.11
CA ALA A 191 -3.64 -0.46 -5.63
C ALA A 191 -3.42 -1.88 -6.16
N GLY A 192 -2.79 -2.01 -7.33
CA GLY A 192 -2.34 -3.28 -7.86
C GLY A 192 -1.50 -4.06 -6.85
N HIS A 193 -0.57 -3.46 -6.12
CA HIS A 193 0.31 -4.16 -5.17
C HIS A 193 -0.44 -4.83 -4.03
N PHE A 194 -1.70 -4.42 -3.86
CA PHE A 194 -2.54 -4.68 -2.71
C PHE A 194 -3.76 -5.52 -3.07
N SER A 195 -3.90 -5.92 -4.34
CA SER A 195 -5.03 -6.69 -4.83
C SER A 195 -4.88 -8.21 -4.60
N ASN A 196 -5.99 -8.82 -4.15
CA ASN A 196 -6.17 -10.24 -3.83
C ASN A 196 -7.17 -10.94 -4.75
N SER A 197 -6.73 -11.45 -5.88
CA SER A 197 -7.63 -12.29 -6.66
C SER A 197 -7.72 -13.70 -6.06
N LYS A 198 -8.94 -14.15 -5.69
CA LYS A 198 -9.25 -15.57 -5.42
C LYS A 198 -8.92 -16.48 -6.62
N THR A 199 -8.85 -15.92 -7.83
CA THR A 199 -8.57 -16.63 -9.08
C THR A 199 -7.13 -16.44 -9.59
N ASP A 200 -6.40 -15.42 -9.15
CA ASP A 200 -5.11 -15.01 -9.74
C ASP A 200 -3.92 -14.97 -8.76
N GLY A 201 -4.05 -15.40 -7.50
CA GLY A 201 -2.87 -15.53 -6.64
C GLY A 201 -3.10 -15.69 -5.13
N PRO A 202 -2.01 -15.83 -4.36
CA PRO A 202 -2.08 -15.97 -2.90
C PRO A 202 -2.64 -14.72 -2.23
N LYS A 203 -3.32 -14.93 -1.09
CA LYS A 203 -3.94 -13.90 -0.26
C LYS A 203 -2.90 -12.89 0.25
N ASP A 204 -3.33 -11.65 0.37
CA ASP A 204 -2.64 -10.52 0.96
C ASP A 204 -2.38 -10.83 2.41
N MET A 205 -1.10 -11.03 2.72
CA MET A 205 -0.59 -11.35 4.05
C MET A 205 0.04 -10.13 4.72
N ARG A 206 -0.24 -8.91 4.23
CA ARG A 206 0.38 -7.71 4.79
C ARG A 206 -0.01 -7.52 6.26
N PRO A 207 0.93 -7.05 7.09
CA PRO A 207 0.72 -6.95 8.53
C PRO A 207 -0.15 -5.77 8.97
N GLY A 208 -0.61 -4.91 8.05
CA GLY A 208 -1.30 -3.66 8.37
C GLY A 208 -2.62 -3.47 7.62
N LEU A 209 -3.38 -2.45 8.04
CA LEU A 209 -4.66 -2.10 7.45
C LEU A 209 -4.46 -1.63 6.00
N VAL A 210 -5.33 -2.05 5.08
CA VAL A 210 -5.28 -1.67 3.67
C VAL A 210 -6.49 -0.82 3.32
N ILE A 211 -6.24 0.37 2.78
CA ILE A 211 -7.23 1.32 2.30
C ILE A 211 -7.24 1.32 0.78
N SER A 212 -8.42 1.19 0.20
CA SER A 212 -8.70 1.41 -1.22
C SER A 212 -9.64 2.60 -1.41
N PHE A 213 -9.93 2.95 -2.66
CA PHE A 213 -10.78 4.08 -3.00
C PHE A 213 -11.90 3.68 -3.95
N ASP A 214 -13.08 4.23 -3.70
CA ASP A 214 -14.19 4.20 -4.64
C ASP A 214 -14.27 5.57 -5.30
N LEU A 215 -13.69 5.68 -6.48
CA LEU A 215 -13.57 6.94 -7.22
C LEU A 215 -14.74 7.15 -8.19
N THR A 216 -15.82 6.38 -8.08
CA THR A 216 -17.00 6.53 -8.95
C THR A 216 -17.83 7.77 -8.62
N GLY A 217 -17.48 8.52 -7.57
CA GLY A 217 -18.23 9.69 -7.10
C GLY A 217 -19.57 9.35 -6.45
N ARG A 218 -19.84 8.07 -6.18
CA ARG A 218 -21.11 7.60 -5.62
C ARG A 218 -20.87 6.80 -4.35
N GLY A 219 -21.31 7.34 -3.21
CA GLY A 219 -21.42 6.59 -1.96
C GLY A 219 -20.69 7.22 -0.78
N SER A 220 -20.52 6.40 0.26
CA SER A 220 -19.84 6.76 1.50
C SER A 220 -18.68 5.81 1.75
N SER A 221 -17.68 6.28 2.49
CA SER A 221 -16.62 5.41 3.00
C SER A 221 -17.23 4.26 3.80
N ARG A 222 -16.69 3.05 3.63
CA ARG A 222 -17.25 1.81 4.20
C ARG A 222 -16.16 0.82 4.56
N ILE A 223 -16.50 -0.13 5.42
CA ILE A 223 -15.73 -1.38 5.52
C ILE A 223 -15.95 -2.16 4.21
N ASN A 224 -14.89 -2.77 3.71
CA ASN A 224 -15.01 -3.61 2.52
C ASN A 224 -15.38 -5.04 2.91
N ASP A 225 -16.66 -5.36 2.78
CA ASP A 225 -17.19 -6.71 3.02
C ASP A 225 -17.30 -7.53 1.72
N ALA A 226 -16.99 -6.92 0.56
CA ALA A 226 -17.24 -7.50 -0.76
C ALA A 226 -16.04 -8.24 -1.35
N ASP A 227 -14.81 -7.85 -0.99
CA ASP A 227 -13.58 -8.46 -1.48
C ASP A 227 -12.51 -8.62 -0.38
N GLU A 228 -11.50 -9.45 -0.62
CA GLU A 228 -10.39 -9.68 0.33
C GLU A 228 -9.20 -8.71 0.12
N HIS A 229 -9.35 -7.59 -0.63
CA HIS A 229 -8.22 -6.79 -1.14
C HIS A 229 -7.94 -5.55 -0.28
N SER A 230 -8.96 -5.04 0.39
CA SER A 230 -8.87 -3.88 1.26
C SER A 230 -9.77 -4.08 2.47
N HIS A 231 -9.48 -3.34 3.53
CA HIS A 231 -10.26 -3.39 4.77
C HIS A 231 -11.26 -2.23 4.82
N ILE A 232 -10.84 -1.07 4.30
CA ILE A 232 -11.64 0.14 4.22
C ILE A 232 -11.60 0.66 2.79
N VAL A 233 -12.76 1.08 2.29
CA VAL A 233 -12.91 1.81 1.03
C VAL A 233 -13.26 3.25 1.37
N ILE A 234 -12.43 4.20 0.96
CA ILE A 234 -12.73 5.63 1.08
C ILE A 234 -13.46 6.09 -0.18
N ALA A 235 -14.64 6.69 -0.02
CA ALA A 235 -15.36 7.29 -1.14
C ALA A 235 -14.66 8.57 -1.57
N GLY A 236 -14.35 8.67 -2.86
CA GLY A 236 -13.76 9.85 -3.47
C GLY A 236 -14.58 10.37 -4.62
N GLU A 237 -14.33 11.62 -4.97
CA GLU A 237 -14.91 12.25 -6.15
C GLU A 237 -13.98 12.00 -7.35
N ASP A 238 -14.56 11.52 -8.47
CA ASP A 238 -13.83 11.52 -9.74
C ASP A 238 -13.62 12.99 -10.12
N ASN A 239 -12.36 13.40 -10.24
CA ASN A 239 -12.03 14.75 -10.72
C ASN A 239 -11.88 14.73 -12.23
#